data_AF-A0A8H6U2V2-F1
#
_entry.id   AF-A0A8H6U2V2-F1
#
_cell.length_a   1.000
_cell.length_b   1.000
_cell.length_c   1.000
_cell.angle_alpha   90.00
_cell.angle_beta   90.00
_cell.angle_gamma   90.00
#
_symmetry.space_group_name_H-M   'P 1'
#
loop_
_entity.id
_entity.type
_entity.pdbx_description
1 polymer ?
#
loop_
_entity_poly.entity_id
_entity_poly.type
_entity_poly.pdbx_seq_one_letter_code
_entity_poly.pdbx_strand_id
1 'polypeptide(L)'
;MRRDTNTKTTAATTPNRKTAFQTERLTENTFLITEVDDIYDERPQIFVKRLANNCKLLVIDTGCGGATNDPDVQITGLREYLETVPLECNANEPLNASELGYIVVATHCHYDHIRTRASFVALAAANIPNVVGIEQFADANARILVSAHSPYFISPANLPKHSLCADMGIHTPKYTPILVPHRHEIAPDVFILHTPGHTPDELAVYDATEKMLYVGDTLYEEDTIIFPNEGSIVDWTRCSNQLGAQDTLAAG
;
A
#
# COMPACT_ATOMS: atom_id res chain seq x y z
N MET A 1 -50.35 30.92 -15.43
CA MET A 1 -49.40 30.86 -14.31
C MET A 1 -49.08 29.41 -14.02
N ARG A 2 -47.78 29.07 -14.11
CA ARG A 2 -47.04 27.91 -13.58
C ARG A 2 -47.56 26.49 -13.87
N ARG A 3 -46.91 25.83 -14.83
CA ARG A 3 -46.73 24.37 -14.88
C ARG A 3 -45.50 24.05 -14.04
N ASP A 4 -45.66 23.20 -13.03
CA ASP A 4 -44.56 22.66 -12.25
C ASP A 4 -43.96 21.47 -13.00
N THR A 5 -42.81 21.68 -13.64
CA THR A 5 -41.96 20.61 -14.16
C THR A 5 -41.00 20.18 -13.07
N ASN A 6 -41.32 19.07 -12.41
CA ASN A 6 -40.45 18.38 -11.48
C ASN A 6 -39.41 17.56 -12.29
N THR A 7 -38.34 18.21 -12.75
CA THR A 7 -37.19 17.52 -13.32
C THR A 7 -36.30 17.04 -12.18
N LYS A 8 -36.50 15.78 -11.80
CA LYS A 8 -35.56 14.99 -11.01
C LYS A 8 -34.30 14.82 -11.86
N THR A 9 -33.27 15.61 -11.58
CA THR A 9 -31.95 15.47 -12.20
C THR A 9 -31.39 14.12 -11.78
N THR A 10 -31.46 13.13 -12.65
CA THR A 10 -30.71 11.88 -12.53
C THR A 10 -29.23 12.25 -12.58
N ALA A 11 -28.52 12.06 -11.47
CA ALA A 11 -27.06 12.09 -11.46
C ALA A 11 -26.57 11.17 -12.58
N ALA A 12 -25.78 11.71 -13.50
CA ALA A 12 -25.17 10.92 -14.56
C ALA A 12 -24.32 9.84 -13.89
N THR A 13 -24.70 8.58 -14.06
CA THR A 13 -23.88 7.43 -13.69
C THR A 13 -22.59 7.51 -14.51
N THR A 14 -21.49 7.86 -13.87
CA THR A 14 -20.15 7.71 -14.44
C THR A 14 -20.03 6.27 -14.94
N PRO A 15 -19.55 6.02 -16.18
CA PRO A 15 -19.38 4.66 -16.67
C PRO A 15 -18.55 3.87 -15.67
N ASN A 16 -19.01 2.66 -15.33
CA ASN A 16 -18.34 1.76 -14.40
C ASN A 16 -16.98 1.35 -14.99
N ARG A 17 -15.93 2.10 -14.67
CA ARG A 17 -14.57 1.84 -15.13
C ARG A 17 -14.06 0.61 -14.39
N LYS A 18 -13.70 -0.43 -15.14
CA LYS A 18 -13.09 -1.64 -14.58
C LYS A 18 -11.73 -1.29 -13.97
N THR A 19 -11.42 -1.90 -12.83
CA THR A 19 -10.26 -1.56 -12.00
C THR A 19 -9.44 -2.80 -11.65
N ALA A 20 -8.14 -2.62 -11.44
CA ALA A 20 -7.21 -3.66 -11.00
C ALA A 20 -7.35 -4.00 -9.50
N PHE A 21 -8.28 -3.38 -8.76
CA PHE A 21 -8.35 -3.49 -7.31
C PHE A 21 -9.74 -3.93 -6.84
N GLN A 22 -9.77 -4.72 -5.78
CA GLN A 22 -10.97 -4.99 -4.99
C GLN A 22 -10.75 -4.54 -3.54
N THR A 23 -11.83 -4.18 -2.85
CA THR A 23 -11.76 -3.72 -1.46
C THR A 23 -12.70 -4.50 -0.57
N GLU A 24 -12.19 -4.95 0.58
CA GLU A 24 -12.94 -5.41 1.72
C GLU A 24 -12.81 -4.42 2.88
N ARG A 25 -13.88 -4.22 3.65
CA ARG A 25 -13.83 -3.39 4.85
C ARG A 25 -13.61 -4.29 6.07
N LEU A 26 -12.49 -4.09 6.76
CA LEU A 26 -12.12 -4.89 7.94
C LEU A 26 -12.71 -4.30 9.23
N THR A 27 -12.70 -2.96 9.35
CA THR A 27 -13.23 -2.25 10.52
C THR A 27 -13.99 -0.99 10.09
N GLU A 28 -14.44 -0.17 11.04
CA GLU A 28 -15.05 1.11 10.70
C GLU A 28 -14.10 2.00 9.88
N ASN A 29 -12.79 1.97 10.15
CA ASN A 29 -11.83 2.90 9.54
C ASN A 29 -10.79 2.21 8.66
N THR A 30 -10.72 0.88 8.66
CA THR A 30 -9.68 0.10 7.97
C THR A 30 -10.27 -0.76 6.85
N PHE A 31 -9.58 -0.73 5.71
CA PHE A 31 -9.93 -1.40 4.47
C PHE A 31 -8.73 -2.22 3.98
N LEU A 32 -9.00 -3.43 3.50
CA LEU A 32 -8.05 -4.26 2.77
C LEU A 32 -8.32 -4.08 1.28
N ILE A 33 -7.27 -3.77 0.52
CA ILE A 33 -7.27 -3.68 -0.93
C ILE A 33 -6.36 -4.77 -1.46
N THR A 34 -6.80 -5.51 -2.46
CA THR A 34 -5.97 -6.48 -3.17
C THR A 34 -6.00 -6.22 -4.66
N GLU A 35 -4.90 -6.54 -5.35
CA GLU A 35 -4.86 -6.52 -6.81
C GLU A 35 -5.58 -7.74 -7.38
N VAL A 36 -6.32 -7.55 -8.48
CA VAL A 36 -7.12 -8.59 -9.16
C VAL A 36 -6.44 -8.97 -10.47
N ASP A 37 -6.27 -10.28 -10.68
CA ASP A 37 -5.62 -10.84 -11.87
C ASP A 37 -4.23 -10.22 -12.11
N ASP A 38 -3.45 -10.10 -11.02
CA ASP A 38 -2.09 -9.57 -11.04
C ASP A 38 -1.16 -10.42 -11.92
N ILE A 39 -0.35 -9.76 -12.76
CA ILE A 39 0.58 -10.45 -13.67
C ILE A 39 1.74 -11.15 -12.96
N TYR A 40 1.97 -10.82 -11.67
CA TYR A 40 3.06 -11.38 -10.87
C TYR A 40 2.62 -12.53 -9.96
N ASP A 41 1.31 -12.73 -9.75
CA ASP A 41 0.74 -13.69 -8.80
C ASP A 41 1.26 -13.50 -7.36
N GLU A 42 1.61 -12.25 -6.98
CA GLU A 42 2.13 -11.91 -5.64
C GLU A 42 1.01 -11.73 -4.62
N ARG A 43 -0.22 -11.47 -5.09
CA ARG A 43 -1.43 -11.26 -4.27
C ARG A 43 -1.21 -10.26 -3.12
N PRO A 44 -0.69 -9.05 -3.40
CA PRO A 44 -0.31 -8.11 -2.35
C PRO A 44 -1.51 -7.65 -1.53
N GLN A 45 -1.32 -7.56 -0.21
CA GLN A 45 -2.30 -6.99 0.72
C GLN A 45 -1.97 -5.52 1.01
N ILE A 46 -2.82 -4.62 0.53
CA ILE A 46 -2.69 -3.17 0.73
C ILE A 46 -3.69 -2.75 1.79
N PHE A 47 -3.24 -2.15 2.89
CA PHE A 47 -4.16 -1.69 3.94
C PHE A 47 -4.34 -0.18 3.88
N VAL A 48 -5.59 0.27 3.97
CA VAL A 48 -5.92 1.70 4.00
C VAL A 48 -6.74 2.01 5.24
N LYS A 49 -6.24 2.93 6.06
CA LYS A 49 -6.90 3.38 7.28
C LYS A 49 -7.21 4.87 7.26
N ARG A 50 -8.43 5.23 7.64
CA ARG A 50 -8.81 6.61 7.96
C ARG A 50 -8.25 6.99 9.33
N LEU A 51 -7.36 7.99 9.35
CA LEU A 51 -6.83 8.52 10.60
C LEU A 51 -7.79 9.58 11.15
N ALA A 52 -8.39 9.30 12.31
CA ALA A 52 -9.20 10.26 13.02
C ALA A 52 -8.40 11.56 13.28
N ASN A 53 -9.05 12.72 13.12
CA ASN A 53 -8.53 14.07 13.40
C ASN A 53 -7.44 14.63 12.46
N ASN A 54 -6.80 13.81 11.62
CA ASN A 54 -5.66 14.27 10.81
C ASN A 54 -5.98 14.60 9.35
N CYS A 55 -7.22 14.43 8.89
CA CYS A 55 -7.61 14.63 7.48
C CYS A 55 -6.65 13.93 6.52
N LYS A 56 -6.24 12.70 6.86
CA LYS A 56 -5.30 11.89 6.08
C LYS A 56 -5.71 10.42 6.03
N LEU A 57 -5.33 9.76 4.95
CA LEU A 57 -5.34 8.31 4.84
C LEU A 57 -3.94 7.75 5.14
N LEU A 58 -3.89 6.75 6.01
CA LEU A 58 -2.73 5.86 6.13
C LEU A 58 -2.87 4.76 5.09
N VAL A 59 -1.86 4.59 4.24
CA VAL A 59 -1.74 3.52 3.26
C VAL A 59 -0.53 2.70 3.65
N ILE A 60 -0.71 1.39 3.82
CA ILE A 60 0.36 0.44 4.12
C ILE A 60 0.54 -0.40 2.86
N ASP A 61 1.71 -0.24 2.24
CA ASP A 61 2.11 -0.78 0.96
C ASP A 61 1.27 -0.29 -0.23
N THR A 62 1.79 -0.52 -1.44
CA THR A 62 1.18 -0.01 -2.69
C THR A 62 0.89 -1.11 -3.71
N GLY A 63 1.26 -2.35 -3.40
CA GLY A 63 1.09 -3.50 -4.28
C GLY A 63 2.09 -3.54 -5.43
N CYS A 64 1.78 -4.39 -6.40
CA CYS A 64 2.48 -4.54 -7.66
C CYS A 64 2.23 -3.39 -8.63
N GLY A 65 1.41 -2.39 -8.28
CA GLY A 65 1.13 -1.22 -9.10
C GLY A 65 -0.01 -1.43 -10.10
N GLY A 66 -0.97 -2.29 -9.76
CA GLY A 66 -2.18 -2.58 -10.53
C GLY A 66 -1.90 -3.21 -11.89
N ALA A 67 -0.84 -4.01 -11.98
CA ALA A 67 -0.44 -4.65 -13.23
C ALA A 67 -1.25 -5.94 -13.42
N THR A 68 -2.15 -5.96 -14.40
CA THR A 68 -3.13 -7.05 -14.55
C THR A 68 -3.05 -7.74 -15.91
N ASN A 69 -3.42 -9.04 -15.96
CA ASN A 69 -3.58 -9.78 -17.22
C ASN A 69 -4.86 -9.35 -17.97
N ASP A 70 -5.76 -8.61 -17.32
CA ASP A 70 -7.05 -8.22 -17.86
C ASP A 70 -6.93 -6.93 -18.71
N PRO A 71 -7.07 -7.02 -20.05
CA PRO A 71 -6.88 -5.87 -20.93
C PRO A 71 -8.01 -4.82 -20.86
N ASP A 72 -9.13 -5.15 -20.21
CA ASP A 72 -10.28 -4.25 -20.09
C ASP A 72 -10.19 -3.33 -18.86
N VAL A 73 -9.20 -3.55 -17.97
CA VAL A 73 -8.97 -2.72 -16.79
C VAL A 73 -8.50 -1.32 -17.20
N GLN A 74 -9.15 -0.31 -16.63
CA GLN A 74 -8.95 1.10 -16.95
C GLN A 74 -8.40 1.92 -15.77
N ILE A 75 -8.49 1.40 -14.55
CA ILE A 75 -7.96 2.02 -13.32
C ILE A 75 -6.94 1.08 -12.72
N THR A 76 -5.66 1.41 -12.89
CA THR A 76 -4.51 0.65 -12.39
C THR A 76 -3.73 1.41 -11.32
N GLY A 77 -3.92 2.72 -11.18
CA GLY A 77 -3.32 3.49 -10.10
C GLY A 77 -4.11 3.36 -8.81
N LEU A 78 -3.46 2.90 -7.73
CA LEU A 78 -4.09 2.80 -6.41
C LEU A 78 -4.62 4.17 -5.93
N ARG A 79 -3.92 5.28 -6.18
CA ARG A 79 -4.42 6.61 -5.80
C ARG A 79 -5.67 7.01 -6.57
N GLU A 80 -5.67 6.81 -7.89
CA GLU A 80 -6.87 7.04 -8.70
C GLU A 80 -8.04 6.17 -8.20
N TYR A 81 -7.77 4.92 -7.84
CA TYR A 81 -8.75 4.02 -7.25
C TYR A 81 -9.33 4.61 -5.95
N LEU A 82 -8.48 5.01 -5.01
CA LEU A 82 -8.89 5.59 -3.72
C LEU A 82 -9.71 6.88 -3.88
N GLU A 83 -9.40 7.71 -4.88
CA GLU A 83 -10.01 9.03 -5.07
C GLU A 83 -11.28 8.99 -5.92
N THR A 84 -11.44 7.99 -6.81
CA THR A 84 -12.48 8.03 -7.85
C THR A 84 -13.44 6.83 -7.86
N VAL A 85 -13.07 5.68 -7.26
CA VAL A 85 -13.89 4.47 -7.37
C VAL A 85 -14.86 4.37 -6.19
N PRO A 86 -16.18 4.43 -6.42
CA PRO A 86 -17.16 4.24 -5.36
C PRO A 86 -17.15 2.79 -4.87
N LEU A 87 -17.15 2.59 -3.55
CA LEU A 87 -17.12 1.26 -2.95
C LEU A 87 -18.42 0.97 -2.21
N GLU A 88 -19.04 -0.18 -2.46
CA GLU A 88 -20.24 -0.62 -1.76
C GLU A 88 -20.02 -0.66 -0.24
N CYS A 89 -18.85 -1.16 0.19
CA CYS A 89 -18.45 -1.21 1.60
C CYS A 89 -18.19 0.16 2.24
N ASN A 90 -18.18 1.24 1.45
CA ASN A 90 -18.02 2.63 1.86
C ASN A 90 -19.18 3.52 1.36
N ALA A 91 -20.42 3.02 1.48
CA ALA A 91 -21.63 3.77 1.15
C ALA A 91 -21.68 4.28 -0.31
N ASN A 92 -21.03 3.57 -1.23
CA ASN A 92 -20.88 3.93 -2.64
C ASN A 92 -20.12 5.25 -2.87
N GLU A 93 -19.22 5.61 -1.96
CA GLU A 93 -18.30 6.74 -2.10
C GLU A 93 -16.84 6.24 -2.23
N PRO A 94 -15.97 6.96 -2.93
CA PRO A 94 -14.52 6.71 -2.88
C PRO A 94 -13.96 6.82 -1.47
N LEU A 95 -12.89 6.09 -1.18
CA LEU A 95 -12.24 6.16 0.14
C LEU A 95 -11.70 7.55 0.43
N ASN A 96 -11.27 8.28 -0.61
CA ASN A 96 -10.71 9.62 -0.53
C ASN A 96 -11.38 10.66 -1.46
N ALA A 97 -12.70 10.73 -1.48
CA ALA A 97 -13.44 11.69 -2.32
C ALA A 97 -13.12 13.18 -2.04
N SER A 98 -12.55 13.49 -0.86
CA SER A 98 -12.20 14.85 -0.43
C SER A 98 -10.72 15.20 -0.65
N GLU A 99 -9.95 14.37 -1.36
CA GLU A 99 -8.53 14.57 -1.62
C GLU A 99 -7.71 14.83 -0.33
N LEU A 100 -8.00 14.06 0.73
CA LEU A 100 -7.22 14.05 1.96
C LEU A 100 -5.76 13.73 1.65
N GLY A 101 -4.83 14.25 2.47
CA GLY A 101 -3.41 13.92 2.33
C GLY A 101 -3.12 12.46 2.66
N TYR A 102 -1.95 11.96 2.27
CA TYR A 102 -1.55 10.58 2.51
C TYR A 102 -0.40 10.47 3.51
N ILE A 103 -0.42 9.42 4.31
CA ILE A 103 0.78 8.85 4.92
C ILE A 103 0.91 7.47 4.33
N VAL A 104 1.97 7.22 3.57
CA VAL A 104 2.26 5.92 2.96
C VAL A 104 3.37 5.27 3.77
N VAL A 105 3.19 4.04 4.19
CA VAL A 105 4.22 3.23 4.84
C VAL A 105 4.55 2.11 3.88
N ALA A 106 5.81 2.01 3.46
CA ALA A 106 6.29 0.79 2.80
C ALA A 106 6.87 -0.13 3.88
N THR A 107 6.32 -1.33 4.00
CA THR A 107 6.78 -2.35 4.96
C THR A 107 8.19 -2.80 4.64
N HIS A 108 8.53 -2.91 3.35
CA HIS A 108 9.90 -3.03 2.88
C HIS A 108 10.02 -2.65 1.40
N CYS A 109 11.23 -2.75 0.82
CA CYS A 109 11.49 -2.22 -0.51
C CYS A 109 11.20 -3.16 -1.69
N HIS A 110 10.73 -4.40 -1.50
CA HIS A 110 10.42 -5.25 -2.65
C HIS A 110 9.30 -4.68 -3.53
N TYR A 111 9.32 -5.05 -4.80
CA TYR A 111 8.49 -4.44 -5.83
C TYR A 111 7.00 -4.60 -5.52
N ASP A 112 6.56 -5.74 -5.05
CA ASP A 112 5.19 -6.02 -4.60
C ASP A 112 4.69 -5.11 -3.46
N HIS A 113 5.57 -4.33 -2.83
CA HIS A 113 5.20 -3.30 -1.84
C HIS A 113 5.32 -1.86 -2.38
N ILE A 114 6.20 -1.61 -3.35
CA ILE A 114 6.54 -0.24 -3.79
C ILE A 114 6.34 0.04 -5.29
N ARG A 115 6.01 -0.98 -6.10
CA ARG A 115 6.33 -0.99 -7.53
C ARG A 115 5.58 0.03 -8.36
N THR A 116 6.36 0.70 -9.20
CA THR A 116 5.92 1.42 -10.39
C THR A 116 6.20 0.60 -11.67
N ARG A 117 5.55 0.97 -12.78
CA ARG A 117 5.50 0.42 -14.15
C ARG A 117 6.56 -0.63 -14.61
N ALA A 118 6.16 -1.49 -15.55
CA ALA A 118 7.09 -2.34 -16.33
C ALA A 118 8.06 -1.51 -17.19
N SER A 119 9.27 -2.03 -17.46
CA SER A 119 10.25 -1.37 -18.34
C SER A 119 9.76 -1.25 -19.79
N PHE A 120 10.38 -0.33 -20.53
CA PHE A 120 10.06 0.15 -21.88
C PHE A 120 9.71 -0.90 -22.94
N VAL A 121 10.10 -2.16 -22.77
CA VAL A 121 9.82 -3.25 -23.73
C VAL A 121 8.35 -3.71 -23.69
N ALA A 122 7.66 -3.58 -22.56
CA ALA A 122 6.25 -4.00 -22.42
C ALA A 122 5.22 -2.88 -22.70
N LEU A 123 5.68 -1.64 -22.94
CA LEU A 123 4.83 -0.45 -22.85
C LEU A 123 4.02 -0.12 -24.09
N ALA A 124 4.37 -0.66 -25.25
CA ALA A 124 3.68 -0.34 -26.49
C ALA A 124 2.29 -1.00 -26.61
N ALA A 125 1.98 -2.01 -25.76
CA ALA A 125 0.77 -2.83 -25.93
C ALA A 125 -0.41 -2.43 -25.01
N ALA A 126 -0.17 -1.78 -23.87
CA ALA A 126 -1.16 -1.81 -22.78
C ALA A 126 -1.79 -0.47 -22.35
N ASN A 127 -1.43 0.69 -22.93
CA ASN A 127 -2.02 2.00 -22.58
C ASN A 127 -2.09 2.34 -21.06
N ILE A 128 -1.23 1.71 -20.24
CA ILE A 128 -1.19 1.90 -18.79
C ILE A 128 -0.67 3.32 -18.48
N PRO A 129 -1.20 4.03 -17.45
CA PRO A 129 -0.68 5.32 -17.00
C PRO A 129 0.83 5.31 -16.71
N ASN A 130 1.47 6.48 -16.83
CA ASN A 130 2.93 6.62 -16.78
C ASN A 130 3.55 6.45 -15.38
N VAL A 131 2.74 6.48 -14.31
CA VAL A 131 3.18 6.39 -12.91
C VAL A 131 2.18 5.54 -12.12
N VAL A 132 2.64 4.49 -11.44
CA VAL A 132 1.83 3.62 -10.56
C VAL A 132 2.62 3.26 -9.29
N GLY A 133 2.00 2.62 -8.30
CA GLY A 133 2.64 2.24 -7.03
C GLY A 133 3.02 3.40 -6.13
N ILE A 134 4.15 3.31 -5.41
CA ILE A 134 4.51 4.32 -4.40
C ILE A 134 4.79 5.72 -5.00
N GLU A 135 5.23 5.78 -6.26
CA GLU A 135 5.59 7.04 -6.94
C GLU A 135 4.37 7.94 -7.20
N GLN A 136 3.16 7.38 -7.26
CA GLN A 136 1.93 8.19 -7.36
C GLN A 136 1.64 9.02 -6.09
N PHE A 137 2.34 8.71 -4.99
CA PHE A 137 2.32 9.44 -3.72
C PHE A 137 3.59 10.26 -3.50
N ALA A 138 4.40 10.53 -4.53
CA ALA A 138 5.63 11.32 -4.41
C ALA A 138 5.41 12.85 -4.46
N ASP A 139 4.18 13.33 -4.21
CA ASP A 139 3.85 14.75 -4.19
C ASP A 139 3.85 15.36 -2.77
N ALA A 140 3.61 16.67 -2.68
CA ALA A 140 3.65 17.41 -1.41
C ALA A 140 2.51 17.06 -0.44
N ASN A 141 1.45 16.38 -0.89
CA ASN A 141 0.30 16.01 -0.07
C ASN A 141 0.49 14.64 0.60
N ALA A 142 1.62 13.99 0.38
CA ALA A 142 1.93 12.67 0.93
C ALA A 142 3.24 12.66 1.73
N ARG A 143 3.31 11.79 2.73
CA ARG A 143 4.52 11.45 3.48
C ARG A 143 4.78 9.97 3.30
N ILE A 144 5.90 9.61 2.69
CA ILE A 144 6.31 8.21 2.52
C ILE A 144 7.28 7.84 3.63
N LEU A 145 6.87 6.95 4.53
CA LEU A 145 7.64 6.47 5.68
C LEU A 145 8.24 5.11 5.36
N VAL A 146 9.52 4.93 5.66
CA VAL A 146 10.25 3.67 5.49
C VAL A 146 11.22 3.48 6.67
N SER A 147 11.72 2.26 6.85
CA SER A 147 12.58 1.92 7.99
C SER A 147 13.90 2.69 7.99
N ALA A 148 14.26 3.26 9.14
CA ALA A 148 15.61 3.74 9.40
C ALA A 148 16.60 2.63 9.83
N HIS A 149 16.18 1.37 9.90
CA HIS A 149 17.03 0.25 10.38
C HIS A 149 18.21 -0.01 9.44
N SER A 150 17.97 0.03 8.12
CA SER A 150 19.00 -0.21 7.11
C SER A 150 18.98 0.83 5.99
N PRO A 151 19.35 2.11 6.25
CA PRO A 151 19.27 3.19 5.26
C PRO A 151 20.14 2.96 4.02
N TYR A 152 21.24 2.21 4.17
CA TYR A 152 22.10 1.82 3.06
C TYR A 152 21.37 0.88 2.08
N PHE A 153 20.61 -0.07 2.60
CA PHE A 153 19.86 -1.07 1.82
C PHE A 153 18.85 -0.39 0.88
N ILE A 154 18.12 0.58 1.38
CA ILE A 154 17.12 1.34 0.61
C ILE A 154 17.65 2.62 -0.04
N SER A 155 18.98 2.83 -0.03
CA SER A 155 19.55 4.03 -0.64
C SER A 155 19.32 4.05 -2.17
N PRO A 156 19.23 5.22 -2.82
CA PRO A 156 18.96 5.28 -4.26
C PRO A 156 19.91 4.47 -5.14
N ALA A 157 21.15 4.24 -4.70
CA ALA A 157 22.14 3.44 -5.42
C ALA A 157 21.88 1.93 -5.31
N ASN A 158 21.29 1.48 -4.20
CA ASN A 158 21.07 0.07 -3.91
C ASN A 158 19.62 -0.37 -4.12
N LEU A 159 18.66 0.56 -4.08
CA LEU A 159 17.23 0.30 -4.23
C LEU A 159 16.90 -0.51 -5.48
N PRO A 160 17.44 -0.22 -6.70
CA PRO A 160 17.10 -1.02 -7.88
C PRO A 160 17.41 -2.51 -7.75
N LYS A 161 18.47 -2.85 -7.03
CA LYS A 161 18.85 -4.24 -6.76
C LYS A 161 17.98 -4.84 -5.66
N HIS A 162 17.91 -4.17 -4.51
CA HIS A 162 17.26 -4.72 -3.32
C HIS A 162 15.74 -4.68 -3.38
N SER A 163 15.14 -3.88 -4.27
CA SER A 163 13.71 -3.95 -4.58
C SER A 163 13.35 -5.08 -5.54
N LEU A 164 14.35 -5.84 -6.01
CA LEU A 164 14.24 -6.85 -7.09
C LEU A 164 13.76 -6.27 -8.44
N CYS A 165 13.63 -4.94 -8.56
CA CYS A 165 13.18 -4.31 -9.80
C CYS A 165 14.16 -4.55 -10.95
N ALA A 166 15.46 -4.51 -10.68
CA ALA A 166 16.49 -4.78 -11.69
C ALA A 166 16.42 -6.22 -12.21
N ASP A 167 16.19 -7.19 -11.31
CA ASP A 167 16.10 -8.61 -11.64
C ASP A 167 14.85 -8.91 -12.48
N MET A 168 13.74 -8.25 -12.15
CA MET A 168 12.48 -8.33 -12.89
C MET A 168 12.47 -7.49 -14.19
N GLY A 169 13.53 -6.69 -14.43
CA GLY A 169 13.59 -5.78 -15.57
C GLY A 169 12.45 -4.75 -15.58
N ILE A 170 12.04 -4.25 -14.42
CA ILE A 170 10.97 -3.26 -14.23
C ILE A 170 11.52 -1.92 -13.73
N HIS A 171 10.70 -0.88 -13.76
CA HIS A 171 11.12 0.44 -13.30
C HIS A 171 11.22 0.48 -11.76
N THR A 172 12.38 0.87 -11.23
CA THR A 172 12.53 1.19 -9.81
C THR A 172 11.87 2.55 -9.53
N PRO A 173 10.92 2.62 -8.57
CA PRO A 173 10.22 3.86 -8.25
C PRO A 173 11.15 4.95 -7.73
N LYS A 174 10.80 6.20 -8.04
CA LYS A 174 11.52 7.38 -7.54
C LYS A 174 10.66 8.16 -6.57
N TYR A 175 11.11 8.25 -5.33
CA TYR A 175 10.44 9.00 -4.28
C TYR A 175 11.44 9.47 -3.23
N THR A 176 11.01 10.38 -2.33
CA THR A 176 11.83 10.85 -1.22
C THR A 176 11.33 10.20 0.08
N PRO A 177 11.99 9.15 0.59
CA PRO A 177 11.59 8.50 1.82
C PRO A 177 11.87 9.37 3.06
N ILE A 178 11.01 9.24 4.06
CA ILE A 178 11.27 9.67 5.43
C ILE A 178 11.67 8.43 6.23
N LEU A 179 12.95 8.36 6.61
CA LEU A 179 13.47 7.30 7.46
C LEU A 179 12.96 7.49 8.88
N VAL A 180 12.28 6.48 9.42
CA VAL A 180 11.68 6.54 10.76
C VAL A 180 12.27 5.48 11.71
N PRO A 181 12.50 5.82 12.99
CA PRO A 181 13.02 4.88 13.97
C PRO A 181 11.98 3.83 14.39
N HIS A 182 12.44 2.75 15.03
CA HIS A 182 11.57 1.79 15.68
C HIS A 182 10.67 2.49 16.72
N ARG A 183 9.39 2.12 16.76
CA ARG A 183 8.31 2.74 17.55
C ARG A 183 7.99 4.20 17.18
N HIS A 184 8.24 4.59 15.93
CA HIS A 184 7.74 5.87 15.43
C HIS A 184 6.20 5.88 15.44
N GLU A 185 5.62 6.84 16.14
CA GLU A 185 4.17 7.04 16.19
C GLU A 185 3.71 7.82 14.93
N ILE A 186 2.91 7.19 14.09
CA ILE A 186 2.35 7.77 12.86
C ILE A 186 1.16 8.68 13.20
N ALA A 187 0.31 8.17 14.10
CA ALA A 187 -0.91 8.76 14.61
C ALA A 187 -1.13 8.22 16.03
N PRO A 188 -2.03 8.81 16.84
CA PRO A 188 -2.33 8.29 18.17
C PRO A 188 -2.58 6.78 18.14
N ASP A 189 -1.82 6.04 18.93
CA ASP A 189 -1.90 4.58 19.08
C ASP A 189 -1.56 3.75 17.82
N VAL A 190 -0.96 4.37 16.79
CA VAL A 190 -0.49 3.70 15.57
C VAL A 190 1.02 3.86 15.43
N PHE A 191 1.75 2.75 15.52
CA PHE A 191 3.21 2.72 15.61
C PHE A 191 3.87 1.89 14.50
N ILE A 192 5.04 2.33 14.06
CA ILE A 192 5.94 1.55 13.22
C ILE A 192 6.84 0.69 14.10
N LEU A 193 6.95 -0.59 13.80
CA LEU A 193 7.82 -1.54 14.48
C LEU A 193 8.82 -2.08 13.45
N HIS A 194 10.10 -1.80 13.60
CA HIS A 194 11.12 -2.48 12.78
C HIS A 194 11.11 -3.98 13.06
N THR A 195 11.06 -4.78 11.99
CA THR A 195 10.96 -6.23 12.02
C THR A 195 11.94 -6.86 11.02
N PRO A 196 13.24 -6.51 11.04
CA PRO A 196 14.19 -7.06 10.09
C PRO A 196 14.20 -8.59 10.16
N GLY A 197 14.08 -9.23 9.00
CA GLY A 197 13.90 -10.68 8.92
C GLY A 197 13.77 -11.15 7.49
N HIS A 198 12.66 -10.84 6.83
CA HIS A 198 12.49 -11.06 5.39
C HIS A 198 13.48 -10.18 4.62
N THR A 199 13.52 -8.89 4.94
CA THR A 199 14.60 -7.98 4.50
C THR A 199 15.18 -7.17 5.68
N PRO A 200 16.38 -6.57 5.54
CA PRO A 200 16.95 -5.71 6.57
C PRO A 200 16.19 -4.40 6.82
N ASP A 201 15.40 -3.92 5.87
CA ASP A 201 14.61 -2.69 6.00
C ASP A 201 13.15 -2.95 6.43
N GLU A 202 12.80 -4.19 6.72
CA GLU A 202 11.42 -4.57 7.02
C GLU A 202 10.88 -3.90 8.29
N LEU A 203 9.60 -3.53 8.23
CA LEU A 203 8.80 -3.04 9.35
C LEU A 203 7.38 -3.61 9.31
N ALA A 204 6.76 -3.62 10.48
CA ALA A 204 5.35 -3.80 10.71
C ALA A 204 4.70 -2.50 11.18
N VAL A 205 3.38 -2.41 11.07
CA VAL A 205 2.57 -1.34 11.66
C VAL A 205 1.64 -1.95 12.70
N TYR A 206 1.63 -1.38 13.90
CA TYR A 206 0.73 -1.80 14.98
C TYR A 206 -0.27 -0.68 15.28
N ASP A 207 -1.55 -1.00 15.19
CA ASP A 207 -2.66 -0.14 15.58
C ASP A 207 -3.29 -0.69 16.87
N ALA A 208 -2.98 -0.06 17.99
CA ALA A 208 -3.46 -0.50 19.29
C ALA A 208 -4.96 -0.21 19.50
N THR A 209 -5.52 0.77 18.78
CA THR A 209 -6.96 1.10 18.87
C THR A 209 -7.81 0.01 18.26
N GLU A 210 -7.43 -0.46 17.06
CA GLU A 210 -8.16 -1.53 16.36
C GLU A 210 -7.61 -2.93 16.66
N LYS A 211 -6.51 -3.03 17.40
CA LYS A 211 -5.78 -4.28 17.69
C LYS A 211 -5.37 -5.00 16.41
N MET A 212 -4.89 -4.23 15.44
CA MET A 212 -4.46 -4.71 14.14
C MET A 212 -2.94 -4.64 14.04
N LEU A 213 -2.33 -5.72 13.58
CA LEU A 213 -0.91 -5.80 13.29
C LEU A 213 -0.72 -6.13 11.81
N TYR A 214 -0.10 -5.22 11.07
CA TYR A 214 0.22 -5.37 9.65
C TYR A 214 1.71 -5.71 9.54
N VAL A 215 2.04 -6.92 9.12
CA VAL A 215 3.38 -7.49 9.26
C VAL A 215 4.19 -7.53 7.97
N GLY A 216 3.62 -7.09 6.83
CA GLY A 216 4.24 -7.29 5.53
C GLY A 216 4.58 -8.76 5.32
N ASP A 217 5.80 -9.01 4.85
CA ASP A 217 6.29 -10.34 4.47
C ASP A 217 6.91 -11.14 5.63
N THR A 218 6.73 -10.68 6.87
CA THR A 218 7.18 -11.44 8.04
C THR A 218 6.38 -12.73 8.19
N LEU A 219 5.09 -12.75 7.83
CA LEU A 219 4.21 -13.92 7.93
C LEU A 219 3.26 -13.99 6.75
N TYR A 220 3.05 -15.21 6.24
CA TYR A 220 2.11 -15.50 5.17
C TYR A 220 1.00 -16.44 5.66
N GLU A 221 -0.20 -16.29 5.12
CA GLU A 221 -1.33 -17.17 5.42
C GLU A 221 -1.26 -18.49 4.63
N GLU A 222 -0.95 -18.40 3.34
CA GLU A 222 -1.02 -19.54 2.41
C GLU A 222 0.37 -20.03 1.93
N ASP A 223 1.43 -19.28 2.23
CA ASP A 223 2.78 -19.53 1.72
C ASP A 223 3.82 -19.80 2.83
N THR A 224 4.95 -20.37 2.41
CA THR A 224 6.09 -20.54 3.32
C THR A 224 6.78 -19.21 3.57
N ILE A 225 7.33 -19.00 4.77
CA ILE A 225 8.20 -17.85 5.04
C ILE A 225 9.42 -17.92 4.10
N ILE A 226 9.54 -16.92 3.23
CA ILE A 226 10.63 -16.79 2.26
C ILE A 226 11.72 -15.89 2.85
N PHE A 227 12.98 -16.29 2.67
CA PHE A 227 14.14 -15.47 2.99
C PHE A 227 14.90 -15.18 1.69
N PRO A 228 14.79 -13.97 1.11
CA PRO A 228 15.63 -13.57 -0.01
C PRO A 228 17.12 -13.56 0.39
N ASN A 229 18.01 -13.25 -0.55
CA ASN A 229 19.46 -13.28 -0.30
C ASN A 229 19.90 -12.43 0.90
N GLU A 230 19.15 -11.37 1.21
CA GLU A 230 19.42 -10.44 2.30
C GLU A 230 18.57 -10.69 3.55
N GLY A 231 17.73 -11.72 3.54
CA GLY A 231 16.94 -12.16 4.69
C GLY A 231 17.78 -12.87 5.75
N SER A 232 17.26 -12.89 6.98
CA SER A 232 17.91 -13.46 8.16
C SER A 232 16.90 -14.18 9.05
N ILE A 233 16.93 -15.51 9.06
CA ILE A 233 16.07 -16.32 9.95
C ILE A 233 16.33 -16.02 11.44
N VAL A 234 17.55 -15.62 11.80
CA VAL A 234 17.92 -15.27 13.17
C VAL A 234 17.24 -13.96 13.59
N ASP A 235 17.27 -12.95 12.72
CA ASP A 235 16.62 -11.67 13.00
C ASP A 235 15.10 -11.79 12.92
N TRP A 236 14.59 -12.52 11.92
CA TRP A 236 13.17 -12.89 11.82
C TRP A 236 12.67 -13.54 13.11
N THR A 237 13.34 -14.59 13.61
CA THR A 237 12.94 -15.27 14.85
C THR A 237 12.94 -14.31 16.05
N ARG A 238 13.91 -13.39 16.12
CA ARG A 238 13.98 -12.38 17.18
C ARG A 238 12.80 -11.41 17.09
N CYS A 239 12.50 -10.92 15.89
CA CYS A 239 11.44 -9.96 15.62
C CYS A 239 10.05 -10.57 15.82
N SER A 240 9.79 -11.79 15.33
CA SER A 240 8.50 -12.48 15.54
C SER A 240 8.19 -12.68 17.02
N ASN A 241 9.20 -13.01 17.84
CA ASN A 241 9.04 -13.10 19.29
C ASN A 241 8.70 -11.74 19.94
N GLN A 242 9.29 -10.64 19.44
CA GLN A 242 8.99 -9.29 19.93
C GLN A 242 7.59 -8.82 19.52
N LEU A 243 7.13 -9.18 18.32
CA LEU A 243 5.77 -8.90 17.85
C LEU A 243 4.73 -9.61 18.73
N GLY A 244 4.94 -10.90 19.03
CA GLY A 244 4.08 -11.66 19.94
C GLY A 244 4.04 -11.09 21.38
N ALA A 245 5.05 -10.32 21.77
CA ALA A 245 5.09 -9.64 23.07
C ALA A 245 4.40 -8.25 23.08
N GLN A 246 4.08 -7.67 21.91
CA GLN A 246 3.35 -6.38 21.87
C GLN A 246 1.91 -6.52 22.38
N ASP A 247 1.28 -7.67 22.17
CA ASP A 247 -0.05 -7.98 22.71
C ASP A 247 -0.10 -8.02 24.24
N THR A 248 1.05 -8.20 24.92
CA THR A 248 1.11 -8.27 26.38
C THR A 248 1.34 -6.92 27.06
N LEU A 249 1.84 -5.92 26.33
CA LEU A 249 2.11 -4.58 26.87
C LEU A 249 0.90 -3.63 26.79
N ALA A 250 -0.08 -3.91 25.94
CA ALA A 250 -1.34 -3.16 25.86
C ALA A 250 -2.38 -3.58 26.93
N ALA A 251 -2.07 -4.59 27.74
CA ALA A 251 -2.94 -5.13 28.78
C ALA A 251 -2.53 -4.71 30.22
N GLY A 252 -1.61 -3.75 30.36
CA GLY A 252 -1.08 -3.25 31.65
C GLY A 252 -1.55 -1.85 32.00
#